data_AF-A0A7Y5W3T7-F1
#
_entry.id   AF-A0A7Y5W3T7-F1
#
_cell.length_a   1.000
_cell.length_b   1.000
_cell.length_c   1.000
_cell.angle_alpha   90.00
_cell.angle_beta   90.00
_cell.angle_gamma   90.00
#
_symmetry.space_group_name_H-M   'P 1'
#
loop_
_entity.id
_entity.type
_entity.pdbx_description
1 polymer ?
#
loop_
_entity_poly.entity_id
_entity_poly.type
_entity_poly.pdbx_seq_one_letter_code
_entity_poly.pdbx_strand_id
1 'polypeptide(L)'
;LTVLYLLGPSGNQSPRFFVRGQTFAEAERLGRRLGEAVASSVERLDPSQYRREGELRGRIAPVELTPRVVPSVEEAQSILSRCREWHEELRQSRAAPTSIRTAECAVFGAEGTLTLARLQAEGILDRTLRDYRPVEVQVLQIGEGYLAGLPGELFAEYGLAIKGRWSGRVFVASLVGGDLQGYITTPSAAEEGCYESLTALFAPEAGTILVETTLELLQQLRGGVS
;
A
#
# COMPACT_ATOMS: atom_id res chain seq x y z
N LEU A 1 26.01 9.44 12.50
CA LEU A 1 25.06 9.41 11.38
C LEU A 1 23.81 8.70 11.87
N THR A 2 22.65 9.33 11.80
CA THR A 2 21.37 8.66 12.06
C THR A 2 20.77 8.28 10.73
N VAL A 3 20.41 7.01 10.54
CA VAL A 3 19.82 6.51 9.30
C VAL A 3 18.34 6.22 9.54
N LEU A 4 17.50 6.79 8.70
CA LEU A 4 16.07 6.51 8.67
C LEU A 4 15.75 5.76 7.38
N TYR A 5 15.04 4.64 7.50
CA TYR A 5 14.51 3.89 6.36
C TYR A 5 13.00 4.08 6.30
N LEU A 6 12.52 4.64 5.19
CA LEU A 6 11.10 4.81 4.91
C LEU A 6 10.67 3.77 3.88
N LEU A 7 9.52 3.14 4.11
CA LEU A 7 8.93 2.23 3.16
C LEU A 7 8.16 3.04 2.11
N GLY A 8 8.49 2.86 0.83
CA GLY A 8 7.63 3.34 -0.26
C GLY A 8 6.44 2.41 -0.49
N PRO A 9 5.43 2.82 -1.28
CA PRO A 9 4.30 1.97 -1.63
C PRO A 9 4.76 0.60 -2.13
N SER A 10 4.41 -0.44 -1.37
CA SER A 10 4.92 -1.80 -1.57
C SER A 10 3.92 -2.88 -1.16
N GLY A 11 2.62 -2.56 -1.08
CA GLY A 11 1.58 -3.49 -0.62
C GLY A 11 1.46 -4.75 -1.47
N ASN A 12 1.86 -4.69 -2.74
CA ASN A 12 1.94 -5.85 -3.65
C ASN A 12 3.38 -6.36 -3.86
N GLN A 13 4.35 -5.92 -3.06
CA GLN A 13 5.74 -6.35 -3.16
C GLN A 13 6.08 -7.32 -2.04
N SER A 14 6.60 -8.50 -2.41
CA SER A 14 6.99 -9.51 -1.44
C SER A 14 8.41 -10.01 -1.68
N PRO A 15 9.26 -10.13 -0.64
CA PRO A 15 10.58 -10.71 -0.78
C PRO A 15 10.54 -12.23 -0.96
N ARG A 16 9.36 -12.88 -0.96
CA ARG A 16 9.16 -14.34 -0.97
C ARG A 16 9.87 -15.08 -2.10
N PHE A 17 10.15 -14.41 -3.22
CA PHE A 17 10.86 -15.00 -4.37
C PHE A 17 12.39 -14.89 -4.27
N PHE A 18 12.90 -14.13 -3.31
CA PHE A 18 14.33 -13.83 -3.14
C PHE A 18 14.91 -14.30 -1.81
N VAL A 19 14.04 -14.58 -0.83
CA VAL A 19 14.42 -15.16 0.46
C VAL A 19 14.83 -16.62 0.27
N ARG A 20 15.92 -17.00 0.93
CA ARG A 20 16.46 -18.37 0.96
C ARG A 20 16.06 -19.15 2.20
N GLY A 21 15.47 -18.48 3.19
CA GLY A 21 15.02 -19.08 4.44
C GLY A 21 14.46 -18.04 5.40
N GLN A 22 13.80 -18.51 6.47
CA GLN A 22 13.24 -17.67 7.52
C GLN A 22 14.21 -17.59 8.71
N THR A 23 15.35 -16.91 8.51
CA THR A 23 16.42 -16.83 9.51
C THR A 23 16.93 -15.40 9.67
N PHE A 24 17.50 -15.08 10.84
CA PHE A 24 18.15 -13.78 11.07
C PHE A 24 19.29 -13.53 10.07
N ALA A 25 20.03 -14.57 9.70
CA ALA A 25 21.10 -14.46 8.71
C ALA A 25 20.57 -14.05 7.32
N GLU A 26 19.38 -14.53 6.93
CA GLU A 26 18.76 -14.14 5.67
C GLU A 26 18.24 -12.69 5.71
N ALA A 27 17.65 -12.27 6.83
CA ALA A 27 17.27 -10.88 7.05
C ALA A 27 18.49 -9.95 6.98
N GLU A 28 19.59 -10.33 7.63
CA GLU A 28 20.86 -9.59 7.58
C GLU A 28 21.43 -9.52 6.16
N ARG A 29 21.40 -10.62 5.40
CA ARG A 29 21.86 -10.65 4.00
C ARG A 29 21.08 -9.66 3.13
N LEU A 30 19.74 -9.62 3.26
CA LEU A 30 18.91 -8.68 2.50
C LEU A 30 19.15 -7.23 2.95
N GLY A 31 19.25 -6.99 4.26
CA GLY A 31 19.55 -5.69 4.83
C GLY A 31 20.91 -5.14 4.37
N ARG A 32 21.96 -5.98 4.35
CA ARG A 32 23.29 -5.58 3.86
C ARG A 32 23.25 -5.21 2.38
N ARG A 33 22.57 -5.98 1.54
CA ARG A 33 22.42 -5.64 0.09
C ARG A 33 21.74 -4.29 -0.11
N LEU A 34 20.69 -3.99 0.65
CA LEU A 34 20.03 -2.69 0.62
C LEU A 34 20.97 -1.58 1.10
N GLY A 35 21.67 -1.81 2.23
CA GLY A 35 22.63 -0.87 2.79
C GLY A 35 23.79 -0.54 1.84
N GLU A 36 24.36 -1.55 1.17
CA GLU A 36 25.40 -1.39 0.15
C GLU A 36 24.92 -0.54 -1.02
N ALA A 37 23.70 -0.75 -1.50
CA ALA A 37 23.12 0.04 -2.58
C ALA A 37 22.91 1.51 -2.17
N VAL A 38 22.46 1.76 -0.93
CA VAL A 38 22.31 3.11 -0.37
C VAL A 38 23.67 3.78 -0.19
N ALA A 39 24.64 3.10 0.43
CA ALA A 39 25.99 3.61 0.64
C ALA A 39 26.66 3.99 -0.68
N SER A 40 26.62 3.10 -1.66
CA SER A 40 27.14 3.36 -3.02
C SER A 40 26.47 4.56 -3.69
N SER A 41 25.19 4.81 -3.40
CA SER A 41 24.47 5.96 -3.96
C SER A 41 24.87 7.27 -3.27
N VAL A 42 25.11 7.24 -1.95
CA VAL A 42 25.60 8.38 -1.18
C VAL A 42 27.03 8.75 -1.58
N GLU A 43 27.91 7.75 -1.77
CA GLU A 43 29.30 7.96 -2.21
C GLU A 43 29.41 8.60 -3.60
N ARG A 44 28.40 8.39 -4.46
CA ARG A 44 28.32 9.02 -5.79
C ARG A 44 27.79 10.44 -5.79
N LEU A 45 27.31 10.96 -4.65
CA LEU A 45 26.83 12.33 -4.57
C LEU A 45 28.00 13.31 -4.70
N ASP A 46 27.84 14.28 -5.58
CA ASP A 46 28.83 15.34 -5.72
C ASP A 46 28.78 16.24 -4.47
N PRO A 47 29.93 16.54 -3.80
CA PRO A 47 29.99 17.45 -2.67
C PRO A 47 29.29 18.80 -2.89
N SER A 48 29.25 19.28 -4.14
CA SER A 48 28.55 20.51 -4.55
C SER A 48 27.03 20.38 -4.55
N GLN A 49 26.45 19.18 -4.42
CA GLN A 49 25.01 18.96 -4.27
C GLN A 49 24.54 19.10 -2.82
N TYR A 50 25.48 19.05 -1.86
CA TYR A 50 25.14 19.25 -0.46
C TYR A 50 24.77 20.72 -0.20
N ARG A 51 23.71 20.92 0.57
CA ARG A 51 23.21 22.23 0.96
C ARG A 51 23.11 22.26 2.49
N ARG A 52 23.68 23.29 3.11
CA ARG A 52 23.57 23.51 4.56
C ARG A 52 22.29 24.24 4.93
N GLU A 53 21.78 25.02 4.01
CA GLU A 53 20.55 25.79 4.13
C GLU A 53 19.58 25.30 3.05
N GLY A 54 18.32 25.18 3.43
CA GLY A 54 17.27 24.73 2.54
C GLY A 54 15.93 25.13 3.12
N GLU A 55 15.02 25.53 2.26
CA GLU A 55 13.68 25.86 2.68
C GLU A 55 12.92 24.58 3.06
N LEU A 56 12.21 24.66 4.18
CA LEU A 56 11.32 23.60 4.66
C LEU A 56 9.89 24.11 4.63
N ARG A 57 9.05 23.44 3.86
CA ARG A 57 7.61 23.73 3.80
C ARG A 57 6.83 22.44 3.92
N GLY A 58 5.73 22.45 4.67
CA GLY A 58 4.86 21.29 4.85
C GLY A 58 3.42 21.62 4.49
N ARG A 59 2.71 20.64 3.94
CA ARG A 59 1.25 20.64 3.84
C ARG A 59 0.71 19.27 4.21
N ILE A 60 -0.46 19.28 4.85
CA ILE A 60 -1.25 18.09 5.17
C ILE A 60 -2.66 18.35 4.66
N ALA A 61 -3.29 17.34 4.08
CA ALA A 61 -4.68 17.37 3.68
C ALA A 61 -5.43 16.18 4.31
N PRO A 62 -6.58 16.42 4.96
CA PRO A 62 -7.49 15.35 5.32
C PRO A 62 -8.16 14.81 4.05
N VAL A 63 -8.30 13.49 3.97
CA VAL A 63 -8.92 12.77 2.85
C VAL A 63 -9.99 11.83 3.37
N GLU A 64 -11.18 11.95 2.81
CA GLU A 64 -12.27 11.01 3.06
C GLU A 64 -12.19 9.87 2.06
N LEU A 65 -12.01 8.64 2.56
CA LEU A 65 -11.97 7.44 1.72
C LEU A 65 -13.30 6.70 1.81
N THR A 66 -13.86 6.33 0.67
CA THR A 66 -15.09 5.54 0.62
C THR A 66 -14.80 4.12 1.11
N PRO A 67 -15.52 3.61 2.12
CA PRO A 67 -15.36 2.23 2.54
C PRO A 67 -15.88 1.29 1.45
N ARG A 68 -15.29 0.10 1.36
CA ARG A 68 -15.77 -0.93 0.44
C ARG A 68 -17.16 -1.41 0.86
N VAL A 69 -17.99 -1.76 -0.12
CA VAL A 69 -19.23 -2.52 0.14
C VAL A 69 -18.89 -3.97 0.47
N VAL A 70 -19.17 -4.36 1.72
CA VAL A 70 -19.04 -5.74 2.18
C VAL A 70 -20.40 -6.44 2.01
N PRO A 71 -20.45 -7.67 1.46
CA PRO A 71 -21.68 -8.44 1.34
C PRO A 71 -22.27 -8.80 2.72
N SER A 72 -23.53 -9.23 2.75
CA SER A 72 -24.14 -9.80 3.96
C SER A 72 -23.39 -11.05 4.43
N VAL A 73 -23.58 -11.42 5.69
CA VAL A 73 -22.95 -12.63 6.26
C VAL A 73 -23.40 -13.87 5.49
N GLU A 74 -24.69 -13.94 5.11
CA GLU A 74 -25.25 -15.03 4.32
C GLU A 74 -24.60 -15.11 2.92
N GLU A 75 -24.49 -13.99 2.21
CA GLU A 75 -23.84 -13.93 0.90
C GLU A 75 -22.35 -14.29 0.99
N ALA A 76 -21.62 -13.74 1.96
CA ALA A 76 -20.21 -14.03 2.18
C ALA A 76 -20.00 -15.53 2.49
N GLN A 77 -20.88 -16.14 3.28
CA GLN A 77 -20.86 -17.56 3.59
C GLN A 77 -21.11 -18.40 2.32
N SER A 78 -22.04 -17.98 1.47
CA SER A 78 -22.30 -18.64 0.17
C SER A 78 -21.10 -18.54 -0.77
N ILE A 79 -20.43 -17.39 -0.82
CA ILE A 79 -19.20 -17.19 -1.62
C ILE A 79 -18.10 -18.13 -1.12
N LEU A 80 -17.87 -18.19 0.19
CA LEU A 80 -16.86 -19.06 0.79
C LEU A 80 -17.13 -20.54 0.48
N SER A 81 -18.37 -20.99 0.59
CA SER A 81 -18.74 -22.38 0.25
C SER A 81 -18.40 -22.70 -1.21
N ARG A 82 -18.81 -21.85 -2.15
CA ARG A 82 -18.48 -22.01 -3.58
C ARG A 82 -16.98 -22.04 -3.85
N CYS A 83 -16.20 -21.15 -3.22
CA CYS A 83 -14.75 -21.12 -3.39
C CYS A 83 -14.10 -22.42 -2.87
N ARG A 84 -14.58 -22.96 -1.75
CA ARG A 84 -14.09 -24.24 -1.19
C ARG A 84 -14.45 -25.42 -2.07
N GLU A 85 -15.67 -25.48 -2.59
CA GLU A 85 -16.11 -26.49 -3.54
C GLU A 85 -15.24 -26.47 -4.80
N TRP A 86 -15.05 -25.30 -5.40
CA TRP A 86 -14.20 -25.13 -6.58
C TRP A 86 -12.74 -25.55 -6.34
N HIS A 87 -12.16 -25.15 -5.19
CA HIS A 87 -10.79 -25.55 -4.84
C HIS A 87 -10.66 -27.07 -4.67
N GLU A 88 -11.62 -27.72 -4.02
CA GLU A 88 -11.64 -29.16 -3.83
C GLU A 88 -11.81 -29.91 -5.16
N GLU A 89 -12.70 -29.43 -6.05
CA GLU A 89 -12.86 -29.98 -7.41
C GLU A 89 -11.55 -29.94 -8.21
N LEU A 90 -10.82 -28.81 -8.16
CA LEU A 90 -9.52 -28.68 -8.83
C LEU A 90 -8.45 -29.59 -8.23
N ARG A 91 -8.46 -29.81 -6.91
CA ARG A 91 -7.57 -30.77 -6.24
C ARG A 91 -7.88 -32.21 -6.66
N GLN A 92 -9.16 -32.59 -6.70
CA GLN A 92 -9.59 -33.95 -7.04
C GLN A 92 -9.34 -34.28 -8.52
N SER A 93 -9.59 -33.32 -9.40
CA SER A 93 -9.31 -33.44 -10.84
C SER A 93 -7.81 -33.38 -11.19
N ARG A 94 -6.94 -33.13 -10.20
CA ARG A 94 -5.48 -32.95 -10.40
C ARG A 94 -5.17 -31.91 -11.47
N ALA A 95 -5.89 -30.78 -11.42
CA ALA A 95 -5.65 -29.65 -12.30
C ALA A 95 -4.22 -29.12 -12.17
N ALA A 96 -3.84 -28.21 -13.07
CA ALA A 96 -2.52 -27.58 -13.02
C ALA A 96 -2.25 -26.95 -11.64
N PRO A 97 -1.02 -27.06 -11.09
CA PRO A 97 -0.69 -26.50 -9.78
C PRO A 97 -0.98 -25.00 -9.64
N THR A 98 -0.84 -24.25 -10.72
CA THR A 98 -1.18 -22.82 -10.78
C THR A 98 -2.69 -22.58 -10.57
N SER A 99 -3.54 -23.38 -11.19
CA SER A 99 -5.00 -23.27 -11.04
C SER A 99 -5.45 -23.62 -9.62
N ILE A 100 -4.87 -24.67 -9.02
CA ILE A 100 -5.14 -25.02 -7.62
C ILE A 100 -4.73 -23.88 -6.70
N ARG A 101 -3.56 -23.28 -6.93
CA ARG A 101 -3.08 -22.13 -6.15
C ARG A 101 -4.00 -20.91 -6.28
N THR A 102 -4.52 -20.63 -7.48
CA THR A 102 -5.50 -19.54 -7.69
C THR A 102 -6.77 -19.78 -6.89
N ALA A 103 -7.30 -21.00 -6.90
CA ALA A 103 -8.50 -21.35 -6.13
C ALA A 103 -8.26 -21.30 -4.61
N GLU A 104 -7.08 -21.72 -4.16
CA GLU A 104 -6.66 -21.58 -2.77
C GLU A 104 -6.64 -20.10 -2.33
N CYS A 105 -6.07 -19.21 -3.15
CA CYS A 105 -6.10 -17.76 -2.90
C CYS A 105 -7.55 -17.22 -2.82
N ALA A 106 -8.44 -17.70 -3.68
CA ALA A 106 -9.85 -17.30 -3.66
C ALA A 106 -10.55 -17.73 -2.35
N VAL A 107 -10.22 -18.92 -1.81
CA VAL A 107 -10.72 -19.36 -0.49
C VAL A 107 -10.26 -18.41 0.60
N PHE A 108 -8.96 -18.08 0.67
CA PHE A 108 -8.44 -17.17 1.70
C PHE A 108 -9.12 -15.80 1.67
N GLY A 109 -9.33 -15.24 0.49
CA GLY A 109 -10.00 -13.95 0.40
C GLY A 109 -11.51 -14.02 0.68
N ALA A 110 -12.17 -15.14 0.39
CA ALA A 110 -13.55 -15.36 0.83
C ALA A 110 -13.66 -15.50 2.37
N GLU A 111 -12.66 -16.09 3.03
CA GLU A 111 -12.57 -16.12 4.50
C GLU A 111 -12.38 -14.71 5.09
N GLY A 112 -11.51 -13.90 4.47
CA GLY A 112 -11.35 -12.49 4.82
C GLY A 112 -12.65 -11.71 4.65
N THR A 113 -13.34 -11.89 3.52
CA THR A 113 -14.64 -11.25 3.24
C THR A 113 -15.71 -11.64 4.26
N LEU A 114 -15.80 -12.92 4.62
CA LEU A 114 -16.74 -13.39 5.64
C LEU A 114 -16.42 -12.81 7.02
N THR A 115 -15.13 -12.67 7.35
CA THR A 115 -14.69 -12.02 8.59
C THR A 115 -15.13 -10.57 8.62
N LEU A 116 -14.90 -9.81 7.54
CA LEU A 116 -15.37 -8.43 7.41
C LEU A 116 -16.90 -8.32 7.49
N ALA A 117 -17.63 -9.23 6.85
CA ALA A 117 -19.09 -9.25 6.88
C ALA A 117 -19.64 -9.43 8.31
N ARG A 118 -19.03 -10.32 9.09
CA ARG A 118 -19.37 -10.51 10.51
C ARG A 118 -19.07 -9.28 11.34
N LEU A 119 -17.88 -8.69 11.18
CA LEU A 119 -17.50 -7.45 11.87
C LEU A 119 -18.42 -6.28 11.51
N GLN A 120 -18.91 -6.21 10.26
CA GLN A 120 -19.89 -5.22 9.83
C GLN A 120 -21.25 -5.47 10.47
N ALA A 121 -21.74 -6.71 10.49
CA ALA A 121 -23.00 -7.06 11.13
C ALA A 121 -23.01 -6.77 12.64
N GLU A 122 -21.84 -6.87 13.29
CA GLU A 122 -21.64 -6.50 14.70
C GLU A 122 -21.42 -4.99 14.92
N GLY A 123 -21.34 -4.20 13.85
CA GLY A 123 -21.07 -2.75 13.89
C GLY A 123 -19.66 -2.38 14.35
N ILE A 124 -18.74 -3.35 14.39
CA ILE A 124 -17.33 -3.14 14.75
C ILE A 124 -16.62 -2.43 13.60
N LEU A 125 -16.83 -2.87 12.36
CA LEU A 125 -16.17 -2.29 11.18
C LEU A 125 -16.46 -0.78 11.06
N ASP A 126 -17.72 -0.37 11.24
CA ASP A 126 -18.13 1.04 11.19
C ASP A 126 -17.55 1.89 12.34
N ARG A 127 -17.27 1.28 13.50
CA ARG A 127 -16.59 1.97 14.60
C ARG A 127 -15.12 2.17 14.26
N THR A 128 -14.44 1.11 13.85
CA THR A 128 -13.01 1.15 13.48
C THR A 128 -12.77 2.12 12.31
N LEU A 129 -13.62 2.11 11.29
CA LEU A 129 -13.49 3.03 10.15
C LEU A 129 -13.72 4.50 10.52
N ARG A 130 -14.49 4.79 11.57
CA ARG A 130 -14.63 6.17 12.08
C ARG A 130 -13.37 6.67 12.74
N ASP A 131 -12.65 5.80 13.45
CA ASP A 131 -11.39 6.16 14.10
C ASP A 131 -10.28 6.46 13.07
N TYR A 132 -10.40 5.93 11.85
CA TYR A 132 -9.48 6.20 10.74
C TYR A 132 -9.84 7.41 9.87
N ARG A 133 -10.96 8.09 10.11
CA ARG A 133 -11.43 9.19 9.22
C ARG A 133 -11.35 10.57 9.88
N PRO A 134 -10.89 11.59 9.14
CA PRO A 134 -10.25 11.50 7.82
C PRO A 134 -8.84 10.88 7.92
N VAL A 135 -8.39 10.23 6.85
CA VAL A 135 -6.96 9.87 6.74
C VAL A 135 -6.17 11.10 6.30
N GLU A 136 -4.85 11.09 6.49
CA GLU A 136 -4.01 12.23 6.13
C GLU A 136 -3.04 11.91 4.99
N VAL A 137 -2.97 12.80 3.99
CA VAL A 137 -1.86 12.86 3.05
C VAL A 137 -0.97 14.03 3.46
N GLN A 138 0.33 13.80 3.57
CA GLN A 138 1.30 14.84 3.93
C GLN A 138 2.40 14.99 2.90
N VAL A 139 2.82 16.22 2.64
CA VAL A 139 3.97 16.52 1.78
C VAL A 139 4.91 17.49 2.49
N LEU A 140 6.17 17.09 2.60
CA LEU A 140 7.27 17.91 3.10
C LEU A 140 8.20 18.26 1.95
N GLN A 141 8.35 19.55 1.67
CA GLN A 141 9.38 20.08 0.79
C GLN A 141 10.68 20.29 1.58
N ILE A 142 11.78 19.81 1.03
CA ILE A 142 13.15 19.99 1.54
C ILE A 142 14.01 20.51 0.39
N GLY A 143 14.21 21.84 0.37
CA GLY A 143 14.85 22.52 -0.75
C GLY A 143 14.08 22.28 -2.06
N GLU A 144 14.74 21.65 -3.04
CA GLU A 144 14.15 21.32 -4.34
C GLU A 144 13.39 19.98 -4.36
N GLY A 145 13.53 19.17 -3.29
CA GLY A 145 12.94 17.84 -3.18
C GLY A 145 11.66 17.82 -2.37
N TYR A 146 10.83 16.80 -2.61
CA TYR A 146 9.57 16.58 -1.91
C TYR A 146 9.53 15.16 -1.34
N LEU A 147 9.02 15.01 -0.12
CA LEU A 147 8.69 13.74 0.50
C LEU A 147 7.18 13.70 0.72
N ALA A 148 6.48 12.85 -0.05
CA ALA A 148 5.06 12.59 0.10
C ALA A 148 4.85 11.37 1.00
N GLY A 149 4.05 11.51 2.04
CA GLY A 149 3.62 10.45 2.94
C GLY A 149 2.16 10.10 2.69
N LEU A 150 1.89 8.82 2.45
CA LEU A 150 0.57 8.25 2.19
C LEU A 150 0.16 7.30 3.33
N PRO A 151 -1.13 7.24 3.67
CA PRO A 151 -1.63 6.36 4.72
C PRO A 151 -1.86 4.92 4.21
N GLY A 152 -1.61 3.94 5.08
CA GLY A 152 -1.89 2.52 4.83
C GLY A 152 -0.93 1.80 3.87
N GLU A 153 -1.31 0.59 3.46
CA GLU A 153 -0.54 -0.29 2.57
C GLU A 153 -0.96 -0.11 1.11
N LEU A 154 -0.31 0.81 0.40
CA LEU A 154 -0.59 1.07 -1.01
C LEU A 154 0.22 0.16 -1.95
N PHE A 155 -0.41 -0.21 -3.07
CA PHE A 155 0.27 -0.82 -4.21
C PHE A 155 1.32 0.11 -4.83
N ALA A 156 2.41 -0.48 -5.35
CA ALA A 156 3.57 0.27 -5.86
C ALA A 156 3.22 1.25 -7.00
N GLU A 157 2.21 0.88 -7.79
CA GLU A 157 1.66 1.61 -8.92
C GLU A 157 1.26 3.05 -8.54
N TYR A 158 0.73 3.27 -7.33
CA TYR A 158 0.35 4.61 -6.88
C TYR A 158 1.58 5.49 -6.63
N GLY A 159 2.65 4.94 -6.04
CA GLY A 159 3.92 5.64 -5.91
C GLY A 159 4.57 5.96 -7.26
N LEU A 160 4.45 5.05 -8.23
CA LEU A 160 4.92 5.26 -9.60
C LEU A 160 4.09 6.31 -10.34
N ALA A 161 2.77 6.32 -10.14
CA ALA A 161 1.87 7.31 -10.75
C ALA A 161 2.21 8.73 -10.31
N ILE A 162 2.45 8.96 -9.01
CA ILE A 162 2.89 10.26 -8.49
C ILE A 162 4.22 10.68 -9.13
N LYS A 163 5.20 9.77 -9.13
CA LYS A 163 6.53 10.03 -9.72
C LYS A 163 6.47 10.30 -11.22
N GLY A 164 5.61 9.61 -11.96
CA GLY A 164 5.46 9.76 -13.41
C GLY A 164 4.73 11.06 -13.79
N ARG A 165 3.84 11.56 -12.94
CA ARG A 165 3.06 12.78 -13.18
C ARG A 165 3.71 14.05 -12.61
N TRP A 166 4.66 13.91 -11.68
CA TRP A 166 5.39 15.03 -11.11
C TRP A 166 6.73 15.26 -11.81
N SER A 167 6.96 16.47 -12.31
CA SER A 167 8.21 16.82 -13.00
C SER A 167 9.40 17.11 -12.08
N GLY A 168 9.18 17.18 -10.76
CA GLY A 168 10.23 17.47 -9.77
C GLY A 168 10.74 16.23 -9.05
N ARG A 169 11.71 16.38 -8.13
CA ARG A 169 12.20 15.27 -7.31
C ARG A 169 11.20 14.95 -6.20
N VAL A 170 10.50 13.83 -6.30
CA VAL A 170 9.57 13.36 -5.26
C VAL A 170 9.94 11.95 -4.78
N PHE A 171 9.99 11.79 -3.48
CA PHE A 171 10.08 10.52 -2.78
C PHE A 171 8.71 10.24 -2.16
N VAL A 172 8.23 9.00 -2.30
CA VAL A 172 6.91 8.60 -1.80
C VAL A 172 7.12 7.53 -0.73
N ALA A 173 6.55 7.77 0.45
CA ALA A 173 6.49 6.84 1.57
C ALA A 173 5.03 6.45 1.84
N SER A 174 4.81 5.20 2.22
CA SER A 174 3.53 4.65 2.68
C SER A 174 3.61 4.34 4.18
N LEU A 175 2.48 3.94 4.80
CA LEU A 175 2.38 3.73 6.25
C LEU A 175 2.71 5.00 7.06
N VAL A 176 2.24 6.15 6.56
CA VAL A 176 2.48 7.47 7.16
C VAL A 176 1.15 8.06 7.64
N GLY A 177 1.16 8.79 8.76
CA GLY A 177 -0.03 9.49 9.25
C GLY A 177 -0.91 8.69 10.22
N GLY A 178 -0.43 7.55 10.72
CA GLY A 178 -1.13 6.72 11.71
C GLY A 178 -1.31 5.28 11.26
N ASP A 179 -2.25 4.58 11.91
CA ASP A 179 -2.68 3.25 11.49
C ASP A 179 -3.83 3.38 10.47
N LEU A 180 -3.75 2.60 9.40
CA LEU A 180 -4.84 2.43 8.43
C LEU A 180 -4.78 0.98 7.98
N GLN A 181 -5.65 0.17 8.57
CA GLN A 181 -5.64 -1.27 8.30
C GLN A 181 -6.17 -1.59 6.90
N GLY A 182 -5.58 -2.62 6.30
CA GLY A 182 -5.94 -3.11 4.97
C GLY A 182 -5.15 -2.47 3.83
N TYR A 183 -5.34 -3.03 2.65
CA TYR A 183 -4.66 -2.61 1.43
C TYR A 183 -5.43 -1.53 0.68
N ILE A 184 -4.69 -0.63 0.02
CA ILE A 184 -5.19 0.21 -1.07
C ILE A 184 -4.69 -0.38 -2.38
N THR A 185 -5.55 -1.16 -3.03
CA THR A 185 -5.25 -1.88 -4.27
C THR A 185 -5.60 -1.06 -5.51
N THR A 186 -5.06 -1.44 -6.68
CA THR A 186 -5.50 -0.88 -7.97
C THR A 186 -6.90 -1.39 -8.34
N PRO A 187 -7.66 -0.65 -9.18
CA PRO A 187 -8.92 -1.15 -9.74
C PRO A 187 -8.76 -2.51 -10.44
N SER A 188 -7.70 -2.69 -11.24
CA SER A 188 -7.43 -3.96 -11.91
C SER A 188 -7.20 -5.11 -10.92
N ALA A 189 -6.46 -4.87 -9.82
CA ALA A 189 -6.23 -5.88 -8.79
C ALA A 189 -7.50 -6.20 -7.98
N ALA A 190 -8.43 -5.23 -7.86
CA ALA A 190 -9.74 -5.47 -7.30
C ALA A 190 -10.62 -6.35 -8.20
N GLU A 191 -10.56 -6.15 -9.52
CA GLU A 191 -11.23 -7.00 -10.51
C GLU A 191 -10.65 -8.41 -10.57
N GLU A 192 -9.32 -8.55 -10.47
CA GLU A 192 -8.62 -9.83 -10.45
C GLU A 192 -8.84 -10.64 -9.16
N GLY A 193 -9.34 -10.00 -8.08
CA GLY A 193 -9.64 -10.66 -6.82
C GLY A 193 -8.41 -11.25 -6.11
N CYS A 194 -7.27 -10.56 -6.16
CA CYS A 194 -6.09 -10.96 -5.38
C CYS A 194 -6.35 -10.89 -3.85
N TYR A 195 -5.52 -11.55 -3.05
CA TYR A 195 -5.70 -11.62 -1.59
C TYR A 195 -5.77 -10.22 -0.95
N GLU A 196 -4.89 -9.32 -1.40
CA GLU A 196 -4.80 -7.94 -0.94
C GLU A 196 -6.09 -7.17 -1.25
N SER A 197 -6.72 -7.41 -2.41
CA SER A 197 -7.97 -6.74 -2.75
C SER A 197 -9.16 -7.33 -2.01
N LEU A 198 -9.13 -8.61 -1.64
CA LEU A 198 -10.17 -9.27 -0.85
C LEU A 198 -10.14 -8.89 0.64
N THR A 199 -9.06 -8.28 1.12
CA THR A 199 -8.89 -7.77 2.49
C THR A 199 -8.88 -6.23 2.57
N ALA A 200 -9.05 -5.53 1.44
CA ALA A 200 -9.13 -4.08 1.39
C ALA A 200 -10.40 -3.55 2.08
N LEU A 201 -10.21 -2.57 2.98
CA LEU A 201 -11.31 -1.89 3.70
C LEU A 201 -11.93 -0.75 2.89
N PHE A 202 -11.20 -0.22 1.91
CA PHE A 202 -11.61 0.93 1.11
C PHE A 202 -11.89 0.51 -0.33
N ALA A 203 -12.75 1.29 -0.98
CA ALA A 203 -13.05 1.09 -2.39
C ALA A 203 -11.81 1.36 -3.27
N PRO A 204 -11.67 0.74 -4.45
CA PRO A 204 -10.46 0.86 -5.28
C PRO A 204 -10.12 2.30 -5.70
N GLU A 205 -11.12 3.19 -5.72
CA GLU A 205 -10.95 4.61 -6.03
C GLU A 205 -10.09 5.34 -4.98
N ALA A 206 -9.96 4.78 -3.77
CA ALA A 206 -9.18 5.37 -2.68
C ALA A 206 -7.75 5.69 -3.10
N GLY A 207 -7.09 4.81 -3.86
CA GLY A 207 -5.72 5.05 -4.30
C GLY A 207 -5.61 6.19 -5.30
N THR A 208 -6.59 6.33 -6.21
CA THR A 208 -6.66 7.48 -7.13
C THR A 208 -6.83 8.79 -6.36
N ILE A 209 -7.73 8.82 -5.38
CA ILE A 209 -7.96 10.01 -4.54
C ILE A 209 -6.66 10.42 -3.84
N LEU A 210 -5.95 9.47 -3.21
CA LEU A 210 -4.67 9.75 -2.55
C LEU A 210 -3.60 10.28 -3.51
N VAL A 211 -3.54 9.75 -4.75
CA VAL A 211 -2.63 10.25 -5.78
C VAL A 211 -2.96 11.68 -6.18
N GLU A 212 -4.22 11.99 -6.48
CA GLU A 212 -4.63 13.35 -6.87
C GLU A 212 -4.37 14.35 -5.74
N THR A 213 -4.77 14.03 -4.50
CA THR A 213 -4.51 14.90 -3.34
C THR A 213 -3.01 15.14 -3.15
N THR A 214 -2.17 14.13 -3.36
CA THR A 214 -0.72 14.30 -3.27
C THR A 214 -0.20 15.28 -4.33
N LEU A 215 -0.68 15.16 -5.58
CA LEU A 215 -0.28 16.05 -6.68
C LEU A 215 -0.76 17.49 -6.44
N GLU A 216 -1.95 17.68 -5.87
CA GLU A 216 -2.46 18.98 -5.45
C GLU A 216 -1.56 19.62 -4.38
N LEU A 217 -1.19 18.87 -3.33
CA LEU A 217 -0.28 19.37 -2.29
C LEU A 217 1.11 19.72 -2.84
N LEU A 218 1.65 18.89 -3.74
CA LEU A 218 2.91 19.17 -4.44
C LEU A 218 2.81 20.48 -5.25
N GLN A 219 1.71 20.69 -5.97
CA GLN A 219 1.50 21.88 -6.77
C GLN A 219 1.35 23.14 -5.90
N GLN A 220 0.64 23.06 -4.77
CA GLN A 220 0.51 24.15 -3.81
C GLN A 220 1.86 24.56 -3.22
N LEU A 221 2.71 23.60 -2.87
CA LEU A 221 4.05 23.87 -2.35
C LEU A 221 4.97 24.49 -3.42
N ARG A 222 4.89 24.01 -4.67
CA ARG A 222 5.65 24.59 -5.80
C ARG A 222 5.18 26.01 -6.14
N GLY A 223 3.88 26.28 -6.07
CA GLY A 223 3.27 27.58 -6.41
C GLY A 223 3.35 28.63 -5.29
N GLY A 224 3.72 28.25 -4.06
CA GLY A 224 3.76 29.13 -2.89
C GLY A 224 4.95 30.08 -2.81
N VAL A 225 5.37 30.70 -3.92
CA VAL A 225 6.18 31.93 -3.87
C VAL A 225 5.23 33.10 -4.09
N SER A 226 4.69 33.61 -2.98
CA SER A 226 4.05 34.92 -2.90
C SER A 226 4.36 35.52 -1.55
#